data_AF-A0A5N6K2X1-F1
#
_entry.id   AF-A0A5N6K2X1-F1
#
_cell.length_a   1.000
_cell.length_b   1.000
_cell.length_c   1.000
_cell.angle_alpha   90.00
_cell.angle_beta   90.00
_cell.angle_gamma   90.00
#
_symmetry.space_group_name_H-M   'P 1'
#
loop_
_entity.id
_entity.type
_entity.pdbx_description
1 polymer ?
#
loop_
_entity_poly.entity_id
_entity_poly.type
_entity_poly.pdbx_seq_one_letter_code
_entity_poly.pdbx_strand_id
1 'polypeptide(L)'
;MDRRMYCWQLVTLFLVEHNDLDIHFVSFEKLKRDIETISRFAAQNSKSQQGITFHQLKGPSLAKALNDEGFDVDAAINAPGIRGFGILCRNMELWLMPWTGPEYIDIYREISEILEEVDPVMVAVDPLFGPGLDAVRAQGRNHAVLSPNSLKENFVQLQPRGAALWKYPA
;
A
#
# COMPACT_ATOMS: atom_id res chain seq x y z
N MET A 1 -9.73 12.09 -10.03
CA MET A 1 -10.40 10.83 -9.63
C MET A 1 -9.42 10.11 -8.72
N ASP A 2 -9.77 9.97 -7.45
CA ASP A 2 -8.86 9.73 -6.33
C ASP A 2 -8.36 8.27 -6.34
N ARG A 3 -7.04 8.06 -6.53
CA ARG A 3 -6.39 6.73 -6.60
C ARG A 3 -6.54 5.91 -5.32
N ARG A 4 -7.07 6.53 -4.26
CA ARG A 4 -7.51 5.85 -3.05
C ARG A 4 -8.69 4.92 -3.33
N MET A 5 -9.56 5.15 -4.30
CA MET A 5 -10.85 4.43 -4.34
C MET A 5 -10.79 2.88 -4.39
N TYR A 6 -9.79 2.26 -5.02
CA TYR A 6 -9.78 0.80 -5.24
C TYR A 6 -9.30 -0.06 -4.06
N CYS A 7 -8.20 0.31 -3.41
CA CYS A 7 -7.76 -0.37 -2.18
C CYS A 7 -8.84 -0.25 -1.09
N TRP A 8 -9.54 0.89 -1.08
CA TRP A 8 -10.63 1.19 -0.15
C TRP A 8 -11.87 0.33 -0.45
N GLN A 9 -12.17 0.10 -1.73
CA GLN A 9 -13.26 -0.79 -2.16
C GLN A 9 -13.02 -2.26 -1.77
N LEU A 10 -11.80 -2.79 -1.93
CA LEU A 10 -11.51 -4.18 -1.57
C LEU A 10 -11.65 -4.44 -0.06
N VAL A 11 -11.13 -3.54 0.79
CA VAL A 11 -11.24 -3.67 2.26
C VAL A 11 -12.70 -3.55 2.71
N THR A 12 -13.46 -2.60 2.14
CA THR A 12 -14.87 -2.41 2.48
C THR A 12 -15.74 -3.59 2.01
N LEU A 13 -15.47 -4.14 0.82
CA LEU A 13 -16.20 -5.29 0.29
C LEU A 13 -15.96 -6.54 1.16
N PHE A 14 -14.71 -6.81 1.55
CA PHE A 14 -14.37 -7.92 2.43
C PHE A 14 -15.13 -7.86 3.75
N LEU A 15 -15.20 -6.68 4.38
CA LEU A 15 -15.94 -6.48 5.64
C LEU A 15 -17.45 -6.68 5.52
N VAL A 16 -18.04 -6.35 4.37
CA VAL A 16 -19.49 -6.42 4.17
C VAL A 16 -19.92 -7.86 3.83
N GLU A 17 -19.10 -8.56 3.04
CA GLU A 17 -19.40 -9.93 2.59
C GLU A 17 -18.98 -11.00 3.62
N HIS A 18 -17.89 -10.78 4.36
CA HIS A 18 -17.36 -11.72 5.36
C HIS A 18 -17.46 -11.14 6.77
N ASN A 19 -18.52 -11.54 7.48
CA ASN A 19 -18.89 -10.99 8.79
C ASN A 19 -18.27 -11.77 9.98
N ASP A 20 -17.50 -12.80 9.68
CA ASP A 20 -16.87 -13.75 10.60
C ASP A 20 -15.36 -13.53 10.74
N LEU A 21 -14.81 -12.52 10.06
CA LEU A 21 -13.38 -12.21 10.06
C LEU A 21 -13.05 -11.09 11.05
N ASP A 22 -12.06 -11.33 11.90
CA ASP A 22 -11.39 -10.28 12.67
C ASP A 22 -10.32 -9.62 11.80
N ILE A 23 -10.51 -8.32 11.50
CA ILE A 23 -9.67 -7.60 10.55
C ILE A 23 -8.74 -6.65 11.28
N HIS A 24 -7.44 -6.91 11.15
CA HIS A 24 -6.37 -6.04 11.61
C HIS A 24 -5.77 -5.28 10.43
N PHE A 25 -5.73 -3.96 10.52
CA PHE A 25 -5.16 -3.09 9.50
C PHE A 25 -3.91 -2.39 10.03
N VAL A 26 -2.75 -2.72 9.46
CA VAL A 26 -1.45 -2.19 9.88
C VAL A 26 -1.02 -1.11 8.90
N SER A 27 -0.89 0.14 9.36
CA SER A 27 -0.44 1.25 8.50
C SER A 27 0.02 2.48 9.27
N PHE A 28 0.26 3.58 8.58
CA PHE A 28 0.71 4.85 9.16
C PHE A 28 -0.47 5.76 9.52
N GLU A 29 -0.24 6.68 10.45
CA GLU A 29 -1.27 7.57 11.04
C GLU A 29 -2.18 8.26 10.01
N LYS A 30 -1.64 8.62 8.84
CA LYS A 30 -2.38 9.29 7.77
C LYS A 30 -3.64 8.53 7.34
N LEU A 31 -3.67 7.20 7.45
CA LEU A 31 -4.81 6.37 7.06
C LEU A 31 -5.81 6.09 8.18
N LYS A 32 -5.44 6.36 9.44
CA LYS A 32 -6.23 5.98 10.61
C LYS A 32 -7.68 6.47 10.54
N ARG A 33 -7.88 7.77 10.30
CA ARG A 33 -9.20 8.40 10.22
C ARG A 33 -10.08 7.79 9.12
N ASP A 34 -9.47 7.51 7.98
CA ASP A 34 -10.19 6.98 6.85
C ASP A 34 -10.60 5.51 7.14
N ILE A 35 -9.71 4.70 7.77
CA ILE A 35 -10.03 3.34 8.25
C ILE A 35 -11.10 3.33 9.33
N GLU A 36 -11.07 4.25 10.30
CA GLU A 36 -12.13 4.43 11.30
C GLU A 36 -13.48 4.75 10.65
N THR A 37 -13.47 5.48 9.54
CA THR A 37 -14.67 5.81 8.77
C THR A 37 -15.20 4.58 8.03
N ILE A 38 -14.34 3.77 7.40
CA ILE A 38 -14.73 2.48 6.82
C ILE A 38 -15.31 1.58 7.91
N SER A 39 -14.60 1.42 9.02
CA SER A 39 -14.97 0.53 10.12
C SER A 39 -16.37 0.86 10.65
N ARG A 40 -16.67 2.15 10.84
CA ARG A 40 -18.02 2.62 11.21
C ARG A 40 -19.06 2.35 10.14
N PHE A 41 -18.74 2.60 8.87
CA PHE A 41 -19.66 2.36 7.77
C PHE A 41 -19.99 0.87 7.62
N ALA A 42 -18.99 0.00 7.73
CA ALA A 42 -19.14 -1.44 7.68
C ALA A 42 -19.99 -1.94 8.86
N ALA A 43 -19.73 -1.48 10.09
CA ALA A 43 -20.53 -1.83 11.26
C ALA A 43 -22.02 -1.43 11.14
N GLN A 44 -22.33 -0.39 10.34
CA GLN A 44 -23.71 0.05 10.09
C GLN A 44 -24.43 -0.73 8.99
N ASN A 45 -23.70 -1.29 8.01
CA ASN A 45 -24.27 -1.87 6.80
C ASN A 45 -24.04 -3.38 6.67
N SER A 46 -23.16 -3.96 7.47
CA SER A 46 -22.86 -5.38 7.49
C SER A 46 -23.61 -6.08 8.63
N LYS A 47 -23.71 -7.41 8.57
CA LYS A 47 -24.14 -8.20 9.75
C LYS A 47 -22.99 -8.39 10.74
N SER A 48 -21.78 -7.91 10.40
CA SER A 48 -20.59 -7.98 11.23
C SER A 48 -20.73 -7.03 12.41
N GLN A 49 -20.53 -7.56 13.60
CA GLN A 49 -20.50 -6.78 14.83
C GLN A 49 -19.10 -6.24 15.15
N GLN A 50 -18.07 -6.65 14.39
CA GLN A 50 -16.68 -6.29 14.65
C GLN A 50 -16.17 -5.28 13.62
N GLY A 51 -15.61 -4.17 14.13
CA GLY A 51 -14.91 -3.17 13.32
C GLY A 51 -13.46 -3.59 13.03
N ILE A 52 -12.78 -2.80 12.20
CA ILE A 52 -11.34 -2.97 11.93
C ILE A 52 -10.53 -2.53 13.16
N THR A 53 -9.60 -3.38 13.59
CA THR A 53 -8.55 -3.02 14.55
C THR A 53 -7.38 -2.36 13.82
N PHE A 54 -7.08 -1.09 14.11
CA PHE A 54 -5.99 -0.36 13.45
C PHE A 54 -4.70 -0.41 14.28
N HIS A 55 -3.62 -0.89 13.67
CA HIS A 55 -2.27 -0.88 14.24
C HIS A 55 -1.45 0.19 13.54
N GLN A 56 -0.98 1.17 14.30
CA GLN A 56 -0.21 2.30 13.78
C GLN A 56 1.28 1.99 13.81
N LEU A 57 1.94 2.07 12.66
CA LEU A 57 3.41 2.01 12.54
C LEU A 57 4.04 3.36 12.90
N LYS A 58 5.19 3.31 13.57
CA LYS A 58 5.93 4.49 14.05
C LYS A 58 6.96 5.01 13.06
N GLY A 59 7.55 4.12 12.26
CA GLY A 59 8.56 4.49 11.26
C GLY A 59 8.00 5.37 10.13
N PRO A 60 8.87 5.92 9.27
CA PRO A 60 8.42 6.71 8.13
C PRO A 60 7.70 5.83 7.10
N SER A 61 6.58 6.32 6.56
CA SER A 61 5.94 5.70 5.39
C SER A 61 6.83 5.74 4.16
N LEU A 62 6.61 4.85 3.18
CA LEU A 62 7.32 4.87 1.88
C LEU A 62 7.29 6.27 1.25
N ALA A 63 6.11 6.90 1.23
CA ALA A 63 5.95 8.25 0.70
C ALA A 63 6.73 9.31 1.49
N LYS A 64 6.83 9.16 2.81
CA LYS A 64 7.63 10.07 3.64
C LYS A 64 9.12 9.87 3.37
N ALA A 65 9.60 8.64 3.38
CA ALA A 65 11.00 8.32 3.12
C ALA A 65 11.46 8.82 1.74
N LEU A 66 10.64 8.62 0.70
CA LEU A 66 10.92 9.17 -0.64
C LEU A 66 10.96 10.70 -0.65
N ASN A 67 9.97 11.36 -0.04
CA ASN A 67 9.92 12.83 -0.01
C ASN A 67 11.09 13.44 0.77
N ASP A 68 11.55 12.79 1.84
CA ASP A 68 12.69 13.26 2.64
C ASP A 68 13.99 13.24 1.80
N GLU A 69 14.10 12.31 0.85
CA GLU A 69 15.19 12.23 -0.15
C GLU A 69 14.95 13.12 -1.40
N GLY A 70 13.92 13.98 -1.36
CA GLY A 70 13.57 14.87 -2.47
C GLY A 70 12.95 14.16 -3.68
N PHE A 71 12.48 12.92 -3.49
CA PHE A 71 11.87 12.12 -4.54
C PHE A 71 10.34 12.18 -4.45
N ASP A 72 9.74 13.13 -5.16
CA ASP A 72 8.29 13.25 -5.27
C ASP A 72 7.73 12.51 -6.51
N VAL A 73 6.40 12.59 -6.68
CA VAL A 73 5.71 11.94 -7.81
C VAL A 73 6.15 12.51 -9.16
N ASP A 74 6.51 13.79 -9.23
CA ASP A 74 6.93 14.44 -10.46
C ASP A 74 8.36 14.00 -10.85
N ALA A 75 9.23 13.77 -9.87
CA ALA A 75 10.55 13.18 -10.06
C ALA A 75 10.51 11.74 -10.63
N ALA A 76 9.39 11.04 -10.46
CA ALA A 76 9.17 9.71 -11.05
C ALA A 76 8.80 9.75 -12.54
N ILE A 77 8.39 10.90 -13.08
CA ILE A 77 7.93 11.02 -14.47
C ILE A 77 9.14 11.11 -15.41
N ASN A 78 9.31 10.08 -16.22
CA ASN A 78 10.44 9.94 -17.14
C ASN A 78 10.01 10.07 -18.60
N ALA A 79 10.90 10.65 -19.43
CA ALA A 79 10.71 10.69 -20.88
C ALA A 79 10.73 9.25 -21.47
N PRO A 80 9.98 8.96 -22.55
CA PRO A 80 10.06 7.66 -23.18
C PRO A 80 11.45 7.40 -23.81
N GLY A 81 11.84 6.13 -23.91
CA GLY A 81 13.09 5.69 -24.55
C GLY A 81 14.29 5.58 -23.61
N ILE A 82 15.48 5.38 -24.21
CA ILE A 82 16.71 5.03 -23.48
C ILE A 82 17.11 6.09 -22.44
N ARG A 83 16.87 7.38 -22.73
CA ARG A 83 17.19 8.47 -21.80
C ARG A 83 16.39 8.39 -20.51
N GLY A 84 15.07 8.17 -20.59
CA GLY A 84 14.26 8.02 -19.39
C GLY A 84 14.46 6.67 -18.71
N PHE A 85 14.78 5.62 -19.47
CA PHE A 85 15.20 4.34 -18.88
C PHE A 85 16.46 4.50 -18.01
N GLY A 86 17.46 5.28 -18.47
CA GLY A 86 18.64 5.57 -17.67
C GLY A 86 18.33 6.31 -16.36
N ILE A 87 17.35 7.21 -16.36
CA ILE A 87 16.90 7.92 -15.14
C ILE A 87 16.15 6.95 -14.21
N LEU A 88 15.25 6.13 -14.75
CA LEU A 88 14.56 5.08 -14.00
C LEU A 88 15.56 4.16 -13.30
N CYS A 89 16.55 3.63 -14.04
CA CYS A 89 17.56 2.73 -13.46
C CYS A 89 18.37 3.41 -12.36
N ARG A 90 18.70 4.70 -12.51
CA ARG A 90 19.45 5.46 -11.50
C ARG A 90 18.64 5.65 -10.21
N ASN A 91 17.33 5.84 -10.33
CA ASN A 91 16.45 6.13 -9.19
C ASN A 91 15.81 4.87 -8.60
N MET A 92 16.04 3.70 -9.20
CA MET A 92 15.35 2.46 -8.84
C MET A 92 15.67 1.99 -7.42
N GLU A 93 16.91 2.16 -6.98
CA GLU A 93 17.33 1.84 -5.60
C GLU A 93 16.51 2.66 -4.60
N LEU A 94 16.47 3.98 -4.78
CA LEU A 94 15.70 4.89 -3.93
C LEU A 94 14.20 4.55 -3.96
N TRP A 95 13.66 4.19 -5.12
CA TRP A 95 12.25 3.79 -5.26
C TRP A 95 11.89 2.53 -4.49
N LEU A 96 12.79 1.55 -4.49
CA LEU A 96 12.54 0.26 -3.87
C LEU A 96 12.82 0.30 -2.36
N MET A 97 13.87 1.01 -1.95
CA MET A 97 14.38 1.02 -0.58
C MET A 97 14.76 2.44 -0.13
N PRO A 98 13.78 3.35 0.08
CA PRO A 98 14.06 4.72 0.50
C PRO A 98 14.40 4.88 1.99
N TRP A 99 14.22 3.83 2.78
CA TRP A 99 14.52 3.84 4.21
C TRP A 99 16.01 3.69 4.46
N THR A 100 16.50 4.32 5.53
CA THR A 100 17.79 3.94 6.08
C THR A 100 17.72 2.51 6.65
N GLY A 101 18.88 1.84 6.75
CA GLY A 101 18.95 0.49 7.33
C GLY A 101 18.29 0.36 8.71
N PRO A 102 18.56 1.27 9.67
CA PRO A 102 17.89 1.25 10.97
C PRO A 102 16.37 1.43 10.88
N GLU A 103 15.87 2.39 10.10
CA GLU A 103 14.43 2.60 9.93
C GLU A 103 13.73 1.37 9.35
N TYR A 104 14.35 0.71 8.37
CA TYR A 104 13.83 -0.50 7.77
C TYR A 104 13.69 -1.62 8.81
N ILE A 105 14.75 -1.84 9.61
CA ILE A 105 14.77 -2.89 10.63
C ILE A 105 13.78 -2.60 11.76
N ASP A 106 13.62 -1.35 12.16
CA ASP A 106 12.65 -0.98 13.19
C ASP A 106 11.21 -1.22 12.73
N ILE A 107 10.88 -0.84 11.48
CA ILE A 107 9.57 -1.14 10.89
C ILE A 107 9.36 -2.66 10.76
N TYR A 108 10.37 -3.39 10.29
CA TYR A 108 10.33 -4.85 10.18
C TYR A 108 10.03 -5.52 11.54
N ARG A 109 10.68 -5.05 12.61
CA ARG A 109 10.46 -5.57 13.97
C ARG A 109 9.06 -5.27 14.48
N GLU A 110 8.61 -4.03 14.33
CA GLU A 110 7.26 -3.62 14.73
C GLU A 110 6.19 -4.49 14.04
N ILE A 111 6.35 -4.76 12.74
CA ILE A 111 5.44 -5.64 12.00
C ILE A 111 5.56 -7.09 12.49
N SER A 112 6.77 -7.57 12.74
CA SER A 112 7.00 -8.94 13.24
C SER A 112 6.32 -9.17 14.59
N GLU A 113 6.41 -8.19 15.49
CA GLU A 113 5.73 -8.20 16.80
C GLU A 113 4.20 -8.23 16.63
N ILE A 114 3.64 -7.38 15.75
CA ILE A 114 2.20 -7.38 15.46
C ILE A 114 1.75 -8.73 14.88
N LEU A 115 2.53 -9.33 13.98
CA LEU A 115 2.21 -10.64 13.39
C LEU A 115 2.24 -11.76 14.43
N GLU A 116 3.12 -11.67 15.43
CA GLU A 116 3.17 -12.61 16.57
C GLU A 116 2.02 -12.41 17.54
N GLU A 117 1.64 -11.16 17.83
CA GLU A 117 0.51 -10.82 18.72
C GLU A 117 -0.85 -11.19 18.12
N VAL A 118 -1.06 -10.85 16.84
CA VAL A 118 -2.34 -11.07 16.15
C VAL A 118 -2.51 -12.52 15.70
N ASP A 119 -1.40 -13.20 15.37
CA ASP A 119 -1.38 -14.56 14.80
C ASP A 119 -2.37 -14.75 13.63
N PRO A 120 -2.26 -13.95 12.54
CA PRO A 120 -3.25 -13.94 11.48
C PRO A 120 -3.21 -15.23 10.64
N VAL A 121 -4.40 -15.75 10.29
CA VAL A 121 -4.55 -16.90 9.38
C VAL A 121 -4.07 -16.60 7.95
N MET A 122 -4.14 -15.34 7.53
CA MET A 122 -3.72 -14.84 6.23
C MET A 122 -3.37 -13.35 6.30
N VAL A 123 -2.33 -12.93 5.57
CA VAL A 123 -1.91 -11.52 5.49
C VAL A 123 -2.04 -11.02 4.06
N ALA A 124 -2.63 -9.84 3.88
CA ALA A 124 -2.60 -9.14 2.60
C ALA A 124 -1.55 -8.02 2.66
N VAL A 125 -0.57 -8.01 1.75
CA VAL A 125 0.58 -7.10 1.81
C VAL A 125 0.80 -6.36 0.49
N ASP A 126 1.15 -5.08 0.58
CA ASP A 126 1.54 -4.27 -0.58
C ASP A 126 2.95 -4.67 -1.05
N PRO A 127 3.16 -5.01 -2.34
CA PRO A 127 4.48 -5.40 -2.85
C PRO A 127 5.56 -4.32 -2.75
N LEU A 128 5.18 -3.05 -2.68
CA LEU A 128 6.13 -1.94 -2.54
C LEU A 128 6.51 -1.67 -1.08
N PHE A 129 5.83 -2.31 -0.14
CA PHE A 129 6.14 -2.20 1.28
C PHE A 129 7.11 -3.29 1.74
N GLY A 130 8.37 -3.12 1.32
CA GLY A 130 9.49 -4.03 1.60
C GLY A 130 9.53 -4.62 3.01
N PRO A 131 9.59 -3.81 4.09
CA PRO A 131 9.75 -4.34 5.44
C PRO A 131 8.58 -5.22 5.87
N GLY A 132 7.36 -4.91 5.41
CA GLY A 132 6.19 -5.75 5.68
C GLY A 132 6.21 -7.06 4.90
N LEU A 133 6.58 -7.02 3.62
CA LEU A 133 6.69 -8.23 2.80
C LEU A 133 7.76 -9.19 3.33
N ASP A 134 8.90 -8.65 3.76
CA ASP A 134 9.98 -9.44 4.34
C ASP A 134 9.57 -10.06 5.68
N ALA A 135 8.92 -9.30 6.58
CA ALA A 135 8.48 -9.82 7.88
C ALA A 135 7.50 -10.99 7.72
N VAL A 136 6.50 -10.82 6.83
CA VAL A 136 5.51 -11.85 6.52
C VAL A 136 6.17 -13.12 5.96
N ARG A 137 7.14 -12.97 5.05
CA ARG A 137 7.86 -14.11 4.44
C ARG A 137 8.82 -14.78 5.42
N ALA A 138 9.56 -14.01 6.21
CA ALA A 138 10.53 -14.53 7.17
C ALA A 138 9.86 -15.38 8.27
N GLN A 139 8.65 -15.02 8.69
CA GLN A 139 7.86 -15.79 9.64
C GLN A 139 7.05 -16.93 8.99
N GLY A 140 7.13 -17.12 7.67
CA GLY A 140 6.40 -18.19 6.98
C GLY A 140 4.87 -18.02 6.99
N ARG A 141 4.37 -16.79 7.10
CA ARG A 141 2.93 -16.51 7.16
C ARG A 141 2.28 -16.68 5.78
N ASN A 142 1.07 -17.26 5.77
CA ASN A 142 0.24 -17.31 4.57
C ASN A 142 -0.08 -15.89 4.11
N HIS A 143 0.19 -15.56 2.85
CA HIS A 143 -0.02 -14.20 2.37
C HIS A 143 -0.47 -14.10 0.92
N ALA A 144 -1.20 -13.02 0.63
CA ALA A 144 -1.48 -12.53 -0.70
C ALA A 144 -0.79 -11.19 -0.92
N VAL A 145 -0.20 -11.02 -2.10
CA VAL A 145 0.40 -9.75 -2.51
C VAL A 145 -0.66 -8.95 -3.26
N LEU A 146 -1.03 -7.79 -2.71
CA LEU A 146 -1.96 -6.86 -3.33
C LEU A 146 -1.21 -6.01 -4.37
N SER A 147 -0.95 -6.59 -5.54
CA SER A 147 -0.29 -5.84 -6.60
C SER A 147 -1.18 -4.70 -7.10
N PRO A 148 -0.64 -3.48 -7.29
CA PRO A 148 -1.44 -2.38 -7.80
C PRO A 148 -2.05 -2.74 -9.15
N ASN A 149 -3.26 -2.22 -9.37
CA ASN A 149 -3.91 -2.32 -10.66
C ASN A 149 -3.06 -1.70 -11.78
N SER A 150 -3.35 -2.14 -13.00
CA SER A 150 -2.67 -1.77 -14.24
C SER A 150 -2.27 -0.27 -14.31
N LEU A 151 -1.06 0.03 -14.83
CA LEU A 151 -0.56 1.41 -14.96
C LEU A 151 -1.55 2.36 -15.64
N LYS A 152 -2.40 1.85 -16.54
CA LYS A 152 -3.48 2.64 -17.16
C LYS A 152 -4.39 3.28 -16.10
N GLU A 153 -4.78 2.57 -15.05
CA GLU A 153 -5.70 3.08 -14.02
C GLU A 153 -5.07 4.20 -13.19
N ASN A 154 -3.74 4.16 -13.04
CA ASN A 154 -3.01 5.17 -12.29
C ASN A 154 -2.74 6.44 -13.12
N PHE A 155 -2.46 6.31 -14.41
CA PHE A 155 -1.94 7.44 -15.21
C PHE A 155 -2.87 7.93 -16.31
N VAL A 156 -4.07 7.35 -16.47
CA VAL A 156 -5.02 7.72 -17.53
C VAL A 156 -5.31 9.22 -17.58
N GLN A 157 -5.50 9.87 -16.43
CA GLN A 157 -5.83 11.30 -16.34
C GLN A 157 -4.65 12.22 -16.64
N LEU A 158 -3.42 11.70 -16.56
CA LEU A 158 -2.20 12.45 -16.81
C LEU A 158 -1.70 12.30 -18.25
N GLN A 159 -2.40 11.52 -19.09
CA GLN A 159 -1.99 11.29 -20.47
C GLN A 159 -2.28 12.53 -21.34
N PRO A 160 -1.26 13.12 -21.98
CA PRO A 160 -1.46 14.31 -22.80
C PRO A 160 -2.30 14.00 -24.04
N ARG A 161 -3.05 15.00 -24.51
CA ARG A 161 -3.76 14.98 -25.82
C ARG A 161 -4.71 13.80 -26.00
N GLY A 162 -5.38 13.35 -24.94
CA GLY A 162 -6.32 12.24 -25.01
C GLY A 162 -5.67 10.89 -25.31
N ALA A 163 -4.34 10.76 -25.15
CA ALA A 163 -3.61 9.53 -25.45
C ALA A 163 -4.09 8.32 -24.62
N ALA A 164 -4.76 8.56 -23.50
CA ALA A 164 -5.53 7.58 -22.75
C ALA A 164 -6.45 6.71 -23.63
N LEU A 165 -7.06 7.27 -24.68
CA LEU A 165 -8.07 6.59 -25.50
C LEU A 165 -7.49 5.59 -26.50
N TRP A 166 -6.19 5.68 -26.83
CA TRP A 166 -5.58 4.87 -27.89
C TRP A 166 -4.24 4.22 -27.52
N LYS A 167 -3.51 4.71 -26.50
CA LYS A 167 -2.23 4.11 -26.06
C LYS A 167 -2.41 3.05 -24.99
N TYR A 168 -3.53 3.11 -24.27
CA TYR A 168 -3.91 2.15 -23.23
C TYR A 168 -5.26 1.55 -23.59
N PRO A 169 -5.37 0.80 -24.72
CA PRO A 169 -6.58 0.04 -25.00
C PRO A 169 -6.80 -0.97 -23.85
N ALA A 170 -8.08 -1.27 -23.59
CA ALA A 170 -8.55 -2.03 -22.43
C ALA A 170 -7.68 -3.26 -22.10
#